data_AF-A0A833YJG3-F1
#
_entry.id   AF-A0A833YJG3-F1
#
_cell.length_a   1.000
_cell.length_b   1.000
_cell.length_c   1.000
_cell.angle_alpha   90.00
_cell.angle_beta   90.00
_cell.angle_gamma   90.00
#
_symmetry.space_group_name_H-M   'P 1'
#
loop_
_entity.id
_entity.type
_entity.pdbx_description
1 polymer ?
#
loop_
_entity_poly.entity_id
_entity_poly.type
_entity_poly.pdbx_seq_one_letter_code
_entity_poly.pdbx_strand_id
1 'polypeptide(L)'
;MDYQVNIQIIEYEKKQTLGQNDTGFSCDGSAGTFRVMFKEPIEILPNVCYTACATLKGPDSHYGTKGLKKVVHETPAGKTVFFFLSSPGNNNGTSIEDGQIPEIIFYT
;
A
#
# COMPACT_ATOMS: atom_id res chain seq x y z
N MET A 1 -5.49 17.02 10.18
CA MET A 1 -4.54 16.30 11.04
C MET A 1 -3.32 15.95 10.22
N ASP A 2 -2.13 15.98 10.80
CA ASP A 2 -0.88 15.74 10.08
C ASP A 2 -0.29 14.39 10.47
N TYR A 3 0.21 13.67 9.48
CA TYR A 3 0.85 12.37 9.64
C TYR A 3 2.25 12.43 9.03
N GLN A 4 3.23 11.91 9.76
CA GLN A 4 4.49 11.46 9.18
C GLN A 4 4.32 10.00 8.78
N VAL A 5 4.85 9.62 7.62
CA VAL A 5 4.80 8.24 7.15
C VAL A 5 6.07 7.86 6.43
N ASN A 6 6.63 6.72 6.80
CA ASN A 6 7.63 6.03 6.00
C ASN A 6 6.91 4.97 5.15
N ILE A 7 7.03 5.06 3.82
CA ILE A 7 6.51 4.03 2.89
C ILE A 7 7.65 3.23 2.30
N GLN A 8 7.43 1.92 2.09
CA GLN A 8 8.39 1.02 1.46
C GLN A 8 7.70 0.00 0.57
N ILE A 9 8.40 -0.45 -0.47
CA ILE A 9 8.07 -1.67 -1.21
C ILE A 9 9.27 -2.59 -1.20
N ILE A 10 9.04 -3.83 -0.77
CA ILE A 10 10.09 -4.83 -0.54
C ILE A 10 9.75 -6.06 -1.37
N GLU A 11 10.69 -6.54 -2.19
CA GLU A 11 10.55 -7.84 -2.83
C GLU A 11 10.62 -8.94 -1.76
N TYR A 12 9.55 -9.75 -1.64
CA TYR A 12 9.34 -10.64 -0.49
C TYR A 12 10.43 -11.72 -0.37
N GLU A 13 10.73 -12.42 -1.47
CA GLU A 13 11.69 -13.53 -1.49
C GLU A 13 13.13 -13.04 -1.25
N LYS A 14 13.54 -11.97 -1.93
CA LYS A 14 14.90 -11.42 -1.81
C LYS A 14 15.10 -10.57 -0.55
N LYS A 15 14.01 -10.18 0.13
CA LYS A 15 14.01 -9.22 1.25
C LYS A 15 14.71 -7.91 0.88
N GLN A 16 14.60 -7.51 -0.39
CA GLN A 16 15.25 -6.34 -0.94
C GLN A 16 14.26 -5.18 -0.98
N THR A 17 14.58 -4.07 -0.31
CA THR A 17 13.83 -2.83 -0.46
C THR A 17 14.10 -2.27 -1.86
N LEU A 18 13.05 -2.20 -2.68
CA LEU A 18 13.13 -1.64 -4.04
C LEU A 18 12.93 -0.12 -4.04
N GLY A 19 12.21 0.39 -3.05
CA GLY A 19 12.16 1.82 -2.79
C GLY A 19 11.51 2.15 -1.47
N GLN A 20 11.82 3.35 -1.00
CA GLN A 20 11.35 3.89 0.27
C GLN A 20 11.22 5.41 0.20
N ASN A 21 10.35 5.98 1.02
CA ASN A 21 10.26 7.42 1.18
C ASN A 21 9.77 7.79 2.59
N ASP A 22 10.55 8.62 3.29
CA ASP A 22 10.11 9.33 4.49
C ASP A 22 9.39 10.59 4.05
N THR A 23 8.08 10.64 4.28
CA THR A 23 7.21 11.72 3.83
C THR A 23 6.12 12.00 4.87
N GLY A 24 5.13 12.80 4.49
CA GLY A 24 3.96 13.06 5.31
C GLY A 24 2.77 13.48 4.45
N PHE A 25 1.60 13.50 5.07
CA PHE A 25 0.38 14.00 4.45
C PHE A 25 -0.50 14.65 5.51
N SER A 26 -1.34 15.59 5.07
CA SER A 26 -2.38 16.19 5.88
C SER A 26 -3.74 15.63 5.44
N CYS A 27 -4.61 15.34 6.41
CA CYS A 27 -5.99 14.96 6.15
C CYS A 27 -6.98 15.95 6.77
N ASP A 28 -8.18 16.03 6.21
CA ASP A 28 -9.28 16.85 6.71
C ASP A 28 -10.15 16.15 7.76
N GLY A 29 -9.80 14.91 8.15
CA GLY A 29 -10.55 14.07 9.07
C GLY A 29 -11.68 13.25 8.42
N SER A 30 -11.90 13.40 7.11
CA SER A 30 -12.84 12.57 6.37
C SER A 30 -12.35 11.12 6.25
N ALA A 31 -13.26 10.23 5.84
CA ALA A 31 -12.95 8.84 5.52
C ALA A 31 -12.37 8.66 4.09
N GLY A 32 -11.92 9.75 3.45
CA GLY A 32 -11.25 9.69 2.15
C GLY A 32 -9.86 9.06 2.22
N THR A 33 -9.33 8.68 1.05
CA THR A 33 -7.96 8.20 0.92
C THR A 33 -7.01 9.37 0.66
N PHE A 34 -5.82 9.32 1.26
CA PHE A 34 -4.79 10.36 1.13
C PHE A 34 -3.54 9.76 0.53
N ARG A 35 -3.07 10.35 -0.58
CA ARG A 35 -1.99 9.78 -1.38
C ARG A 35 -0.62 10.15 -0.82
N VAL A 36 0.26 9.16 -0.77
CA VAL A 36 1.70 9.34 -0.55
C VAL A 36 2.44 8.58 -1.63
N MET A 37 3.50 9.19 -2.16
CA MET A 37 4.21 8.72 -3.35
C MET A 37 5.66 8.39 -3.02
N PHE A 38 6.21 7.38 -3.69
CA PHE A 38 7.64 7.22 -3.80
C PHE A 38 8.25 8.39 -4.60
N LYS A 39 9.55 8.62 -4.42
CA LYS A 39 10.26 9.70 -5.14
C LYS A 39 10.27 9.46 -6.66
N GLU A 40 10.31 8.19 -7.05
CA GLU A 40 10.27 7.74 -8.43
C GLU A 40 9.39 6.49 -8.52
N PRO A 41 8.81 6.18 -9.71
CA PRO A 41 8.08 4.94 -9.91
C PRO A 41 8.99 3.73 -9.68
N ILE A 42 8.43 2.67 -9.10
CA ILE A 42 9.16 1.43 -8.81
C ILE A 42 8.60 0.35 -9.73
N GLU A 43 9.48 -0.30 -10.49
CA GLU A 43 9.08 -1.38 -11.39
C GLU A 43 8.61 -2.60 -10.60
N ILE A 44 7.44 -3.11 -10.96
CA ILE A 44 6.82 -4.29 -10.36
C ILE A 44 6.66 -5.35 -11.44
N LEU A 45 7.44 -6.43 -11.31
CA LEU A 45 7.38 -7.55 -12.25
C LEU A 45 6.16 -8.44 -11.99
N PRO A 46 5.48 -8.94 -13.04
CA PRO A 46 4.38 -9.89 -12.90
C PRO A 46 4.78 -11.15 -12.14
N ASN A 47 3.85 -11.69 -11.35
CA ASN A 47 4.00 -12.95 -10.61
C ASN A 47 5.16 -12.99 -9.59
N VAL A 48 5.64 -11.83 -9.14
CA VAL A 48 6.58 -11.70 -8.02
C VAL A 48 5.82 -11.19 -6.79
N CYS A 49 6.17 -11.69 -5.61
CA CYS A 49 5.55 -11.25 -4.36
C CYS A 49 6.28 -10.03 -3.78
N TYR A 50 5.51 -9.04 -3.35
CA TYR A 50 6.03 -7.82 -2.72
C TYR A 50 5.30 -7.53 -1.41
N THR A 51 6.00 -6.90 -0.47
CA THR A 51 5.42 -6.36 0.75
C THR A 51 5.33 -4.85 0.62
N ALA A 52 4.13 -4.30 0.68
CA ALA A 52 3.88 -2.88 0.81
C ALA A 52 3.87 -2.50 2.30
N CYS A 53 4.68 -1.52 2.68
CA CYS A 53 4.79 -1.05 4.05
C CYS A 53 4.40 0.43 4.14
N ALA A 54 3.68 0.79 5.19
CA ALA A 54 3.47 2.17 5.59
C ALA A 54 3.55 2.26 7.12
N THR A 55 4.53 3.00 7.65
CA THR A 55 4.67 3.24 9.09
C THR A 55 4.26 4.66 9.39
N LEU A 56 3.04 4.82 9.91
CA LEU A 56 2.44 6.12 10.21
C LEU A 56 2.76 6.55 11.64
N LYS A 57 2.95 7.86 11.83
CA LYS A 57 3.00 8.54 13.11
C LYS A 57 2.07 9.74 13.07
N GLY A 58 1.03 9.70 13.89
CA GLY A 58 -0.02 10.70 13.95
C GLY A 58 -1.12 10.27 14.93
N PRO A 59 -2.26 10.98 14.97
CA PRO A 59 -3.44 10.58 15.74
C PRO A 59 -4.12 9.32 15.16
N ASP A 60 -5.19 8.85 15.80
CA ASP A 60 -5.99 7.73 15.30
C ASP A 60 -6.60 8.04 13.91
N SER A 61 -6.62 7.04 13.05
CA SER A 61 -7.10 7.15 11.67
C SER A 61 -8.26 6.20 11.38
N HIS A 62 -9.04 6.49 10.34
CA HIS A 62 -9.96 5.53 9.73
C HIS A 62 -9.19 4.33 9.16
N TYR A 63 -9.87 3.18 9.04
CA TYR A 63 -9.31 1.96 8.44
C TYR A 63 -10.34 1.28 7.52
N GLY A 64 -9.84 0.51 6.55
CA GLY A 64 -10.67 -0.26 5.63
C GLY A 64 -11.18 -1.55 6.26
N THR A 65 -12.32 -2.05 5.77
CA THR A 65 -12.89 -3.35 6.15
C THR A 65 -13.39 -4.08 4.90
N LYS A 66 -13.65 -5.38 5.01
CA LYS A 66 -14.14 -6.23 3.89
C LYS A 66 -13.21 -6.25 2.67
N GLY A 67 -11.90 -6.23 2.91
CA GLY A 67 -10.91 -6.29 1.86
C GLY A 67 -10.97 -7.59 1.04
N LEU A 68 -10.43 -7.52 -0.17
CA LEU A 68 -10.54 -8.57 -1.18
C LEU A 68 -9.18 -9.20 -1.46
N LYS A 69 -9.12 -10.53 -1.50
CA LYS A 69 -7.92 -11.29 -1.90
C LYS A 69 -7.50 -11.05 -3.35
N LYS A 70 -8.43 -10.61 -4.20
CA LYS A 70 -8.19 -10.39 -5.62
C LYS A 70 -8.92 -9.14 -6.07
N VAL A 71 -8.19 -8.22 -6.70
CA VAL A 71 -8.74 -7.03 -7.33
C VAL A 71 -8.32 -7.02 -8.79
N VAL A 72 -9.28 -6.71 -9.68
CA VAL A 72 -9.06 -6.64 -11.12
C VAL A 72 -9.19 -5.19 -11.55
N HIS A 73 -8.14 -4.66 -12.18
CA HIS A 73 -8.16 -3.37 -12.86
C HIS A 73 -8.19 -3.62 -14.36
N GLU A 74 -9.29 -3.26 -15.01
CA GLU A 74 -9.51 -3.47 -16.44
C GLU A 74 -9.61 -2.11 -17.15
N THR A 75 -8.87 -1.99 -18.25
CA THR A 75 -8.82 -0.82 -19.12
C THR A 75 -9.03 -1.28 -20.57
N PRO A 76 -9.31 -0.36 -21.52
CA PRO A 76 -9.32 -0.71 -22.94
C PRO A 76 -8.00 -1.31 -23.44
N ALA A 77 -6.87 -0.99 -22.79
CA ALA A 77 -5.54 -1.47 -23.16
C ALA A 77 -5.22 -2.86 -22.58
N GLY A 78 -5.95 -3.32 -21.56
CA GLY A 78 -5.71 -4.61 -20.94
C GLY A 78 -6.16 -4.70 -19.49
N LYS A 79 -5.77 -5.81 -18.86
CA LYS A 79 -6.23 -6.21 -17.53
C LYS A 79 -5.04 -6.48 -16.61
N THR A 80 -5.00 -5.75 -15.49
CA THR A 80 -4.05 -5.96 -14.38
C THR A 80 -4.78 -6.62 -13.23
N VAL A 81 -4.19 -7.65 -12.63
CA VAL A 81 -4.82 -8.41 -11.53
C VAL A 81 -3.88 -8.36 -10.32
N PHE A 82 -4.37 -7.83 -9.21
CA PHE A 82 -3.69 -7.82 -7.93
C PHE A 82 -4.19 -8.98 -7.07
N PHE A 83 -3.26 -9.71 -6.47
CA PHE A 83 -3.53 -10.69 -5.44
C PHE A 83 -2.95 -10.20 -4.12
N PHE A 84 -3.79 -10.08 -3.11
CA PHE A 84 -3.39 -9.66 -1.77
C PHE A 84 -3.23 -10.87 -0.87
N LEU A 85 -2.07 -10.94 -0.22
CA LEU A 85 -1.68 -12.01 0.69
C LEU A 85 -1.45 -11.42 2.08
N SER A 86 -1.72 -12.21 3.12
CA SER A 86 -1.41 -11.80 4.48
C SER A 86 0.11 -11.68 4.65
N SER A 87 0.58 -10.56 5.18
CA SER A 87 1.98 -10.38 5.54
C SER A 87 2.19 -10.86 6.99
N PRO A 88 2.92 -11.97 7.22
CA PRO A 88 3.16 -12.47 8.55
C PRO A 88 4.09 -11.53 9.34
N GLY A 89 3.75 -11.23 10.59
CA GLY A 89 4.61 -10.47 11.51
C GLY A 89 4.07 -9.10 11.90
N ASN A 90 4.95 -8.09 11.90
CA ASN A 90 4.67 -6.74 12.40
C ASN A 90 3.89 -5.90 11.36
N ASN A 91 2.59 -6.13 11.28
CA ASN A 91 1.68 -5.48 10.32
C ASN A 91 0.73 -4.45 10.98
N ASN A 92 0.91 -4.17 12.27
CA ASN A 92 0.06 -3.27 13.07
C ASN A 92 -1.45 -3.59 12.95
N GLY A 93 -1.79 -4.88 12.85
CA GLY A 93 -3.16 -5.35 12.73
C GLY A 93 -3.76 -5.29 11.32
N THR A 94 -3.01 -4.82 10.30
CA THR A 94 -3.48 -4.85 8.91
C THR A 94 -3.46 -6.28 8.37
N SER A 95 -4.59 -6.71 7.80
CA SER A 95 -4.82 -8.01 7.19
C SER A 95 -5.32 -7.85 5.75
N ILE A 96 -5.77 -8.96 5.14
CA ILE A 96 -6.45 -8.91 3.84
C ILE A 96 -7.83 -8.25 3.99
N GLU A 97 -8.47 -8.48 5.13
CA GLU A 97 -9.85 -8.10 5.39
C GLU A 97 -9.98 -6.68 5.95
N ASP A 98 -9.05 -6.25 6.81
CA ASP A 98 -9.17 -5.01 7.57
C ASP A 98 -7.81 -4.31 7.74
N GLY A 99 -7.80 -2.97 7.80
CA GLY A 99 -6.63 -2.18 8.17
C GLY A 99 -6.26 -1.06 7.19
N GLN A 100 -4.96 -0.81 7.06
CA GLN A 100 -4.39 0.31 6.29
C GLN A 100 -3.95 -0.09 4.88
N ILE A 101 -3.45 0.91 4.12
CA ILE A 101 -3.00 0.80 2.72
C ILE A 101 -4.17 0.43 1.78
N PRO A 102 -5.20 1.30 1.67
CA PRO A 102 -6.40 1.01 0.90
C PRO A 102 -6.20 1.06 -0.63
N GLU A 103 -5.13 1.68 -1.12
CA GLU A 103 -4.91 1.93 -2.55
C GLU A 103 -3.46 1.66 -2.96
N ILE A 104 -3.30 1.14 -4.18
CA ILE A 104 -2.02 1.11 -4.92
C ILE A 104 -2.19 2.04 -6.12
N ILE A 105 -1.28 3.01 -6.25
CA ILE A 105 -1.25 3.95 -7.38
C ILE A 105 -0.14 3.48 -8.33
N PHE A 106 -0.49 3.17 -9.57
CA PHE A 106 0.43 2.54 -10.51
C PHE A 106 0.19 2.99 -11.96
N TYR A 107 1.15 2.67 -12.83
CA TYR A 107 1.06 2.82 -14.28
C TYR A 107 0.99 1.43 -14.93
N THR A 108 0.37 1.37 -16.10
CA THR A 108 0.25 0.16 -16.96
C THR A 108 1.00 0.33 -18.26
#